data_AF-A0ABD3YV94-F1
#
_entry.id   AF-A0ABD3YV94-F1
#
_cell.length_a   1.000
_cell.length_b   1.000
_cell.length_c   1.000
_cell.angle_alpha   90.00
_cell.angle_beta   90.00
_cell.angle_gamma   90.00
#
_symmetry.space_group_name_H-M   'P 1'
#
loop_
_entity.id
_entity.type
_entity.pdbx_description
1 polymer ?
#
loop_
_entity_poly.entity_id
_entity_poly.type
_entity_poly.pdbx_seq_one_letter_code
_entity_poly.pdbx_strand_id
1 'polypeptide(L)'
;MVKKRFLFTAGERLRGLRELTGLKRPEFAKIVGMKAKTVENIEFGRQRMRDEDFEKVCSVYPDFARWITYEGPIDSASVAWEIADSAQSAAVYLVEQNPALLESSSLSLEEWRNRHHDVLERLRQEPGRELVAETDDDDDESEEETRD
;
A
#
# COMPACT_ATOMS: atom_id res chain seq x y z
N MET A 1 -26.53 -20.32 19.10
CA MET A 1 -25.96 -19.50 18.01
C MET A 1 -24.77 -18.74 18.57
N VAL A 2 -23.55 -19.06 18.15
CA VAL A 2 -22.37 -18.29 18.56
C VAL A 2 -22.50 -16.91 17.94
N LYS A 3 -22.62 -15.86 18.77
CA LYS A 3 -22.53 -14.46 18.29
C LYS A 3 -21.23 -14.36 17.49
N LYS A 4 -21.30 -14.05 16.20
CA LYS A 4 -20.12 -13.86 15.36
C LYS A 4 -19.30 -12.75 16.02
N ARG A 5 -18.20 -13.11 16.68
CA ARG A 5 -17.36 -12.18 17.46
C ARG A 5 -16.50 -11.29 16.56
N PHE A 6 -16.47 -11.58 15.26
CA PHE A 6 -15.60 -11.01 14.24
C PHE A 6 -16.43 -10.69 12.99
N LEU A 7 -16.25 -9.50 12.42
CA LEU A 7 -16.95 -9.03 11.22
C LEU A 7 -16.49 -9.80 9.98
N PHE A 8 -15.19 -10.04 9.88
CA PHE A 8 -14.43 -10.63 8.79
C PHE A 8 -13.84 -12.00 9.15
N THR A 9 -13.67 -12.85 8.15
CA THR A 9 -12.91 -14.09 8.23
C THR A 9 -11.40 -13.80 8.22
N ALA A 10 -10.58 -14.78 8.59
CA ALA A 10 -9.13 -14.67 8.43
C ALA A 10 -8.72 -14.41 6.97
N GLY A 11 -9.42 -15.01 6.00
CA GLY A 11 -9.17 -14.79 4.58
C GLY A 11 -9.50 -13.38 4.10
N GLU A 12 -10.60 -12.81 4.56
CA GLU A 12 -10.95 -11.40 4.26
C GLU A 12 -9.95 -10.42 4.86
N ARG A 13 -9.45 -10.69 6.08
CA ARG A 13 -8.41 -9.87 6.71
C ARG A 13 -7.06 -9.97 5.99
N LEU A 14 -6.67 -11.16 5.56
CA LEU A 14 -5.48 -11.40 4.76
C LEU A 14 -5.56 -10.65 3.42
N ARG A 15 -6.74 -10.73 2.77
CA ARG A 15 -7.03 -9.98 1.54
C ARG A 15 -6.89 -8.47 1.76
N GLY A 16 -7.48 -7.95 2.85
CA GLY A 16 -7.40 -6.54 3.20
C GLY A 16 -5.95 -6.07 3.40
N LEU A 17 -5.13 -6.85 4.11
CA LEU A 17 -3.70 -6.57 4.24
C LEU A 17 -2.99 -6.55 2.88
N ARG A 18 -3.23 -7.55 2.02
CA ARG A 18 -2.61 -7.58 0.69
C ARG A 18 -3.02 -6.37 -0.16
N GLU A 19 -4.30 -6.05 -0.21
CA GLU A 19 -4.80 -4.91 -1.00
C GLU A 19 -4.23 -3.58 -0.48
N LEU A 20 -4.06 -3.42 0.82
CA LEU A 20 -3.42 -2.27 1.43
C LEU A 20 -1.95 -2.09 1.00
N THR A 21 -1.23 -3.20 0.77
CA THR A 21 0.15 -3.15 0.27
C THR A 21 0.26 -2.89 -1.25
N GLY A 22 -0.86 -2.86 -1.98
CA GLY A 22 -0.87 -2.71 -3.44
C GLY A 22 -0.35 -3.94 -4.22
N LEU A 23 -0.09 -5.06 -3.53
CA LEU A 23 0.54 -6.23 -4.14
C LEU A 23 -0.47 -7.17 -4.81
N LYS A 24 -0.07 -7.74 -5.94
CA LYS A 24 -0.78 -8.87 -6.55
C LYS A 24 -0.58 -10.12 -5.68
N ARG A 25 -1.53 -11.07 -5.75
CA ARG A 25 -1.47 -12.33 -4.97
C ARG A 25 -0.12 -13.07 -5.09
N PRO A 26 0.50 -13.22 -6.27
CA PRO A 26 1.79 -13.91 -6.39
C PRO A 26 2.93 -13.19 -5.66
N GLU A 27 2.97 -11.86 -5.73
CA GLU A 27 4.00 -11.02 -5.10
C GLU A 27 3.86 -11.07 -3.58
N PHE A 28 2.64 -10.89 -3.08
CA PHE A 28 2.35 -11.01 -1.66
C PHE A 28 2.72 -12.39 -1.13
N ALA A 29 2.33 -13.46 -1.83
CA ALA A 29 2.66 -14.83 -1.44
C ALA A 29 4.17 -15.05 -1.36
N LYS A 30 4.95 -14.52 -2.31
CA LYS A 30 6.41 -14.57 -2.29
C LYS A 30 6.98 -13.86 -1.06
N ILE A 31 6.47 -12.66 -0.75
CA ILE A 31 6.91 -11.85 0.40
C ILE A 31 6.66 -12.57 1.73
N VAL A 32 5.47 -13.15 1.92
CA VAL A 32 5.13 -13.87 3.16
C VAL A 32 5.60 -15.34 3.17
N GLY A 33 6.29 -15.83 2.14
CA GLY A 33 6.75 -17.21 2.08
C GLY A 33 5.63 -18.26 1.97
N MET A 34 4.52 -17.92 1.31
CA MET A 34 3.39 -18.80 1.05
C MET A 34 3.30 -19.16 -0.45
N LYS A 35 2.58 -20.25 -0.78
CA LYS A 35 2.25 -20.55 -2.18
C LYS A 35 1.12 -19.64 -2.65
N ALA A 36 1.21 -19.10 -3.86
CA ALA A 36 0.17 -18.22 -4.41
C ALA A 36 -1.23 -18.86 -4.38
N LYS A 37 -1.33 -20.15 -4.70
CA LYS A 37 -2.59 -20.89 -4.63
C LYS A 37 -3.16 -21.00 -3.21
N THR A 38 -2.30 -21.06 -2.21
CA THR A 38 -2.70 -21.10 -0.79
C THR A 38 -3.32 -19.75 -0.40
N VAL A 39 -2.67 -18.64 -0.74
CA VAL A 39 -3.21 -17.29 -0.53
C VAL A 39 -4.56 -17.12 -1.24
N GLU A 40 -4.65 -17.51 -2.51
CA GLU A 40 -5.90 -17.48 -3.28
C GLU A 40 -7.03 -18.26 -2.60
N ASN A 41 -6.77 -19.51 -2.21
CA ASN A 41 -7.78 -20.36 -1.57
C ASN A 41 -8.21 -19.82 -0.20
N ILE A 42 -7.30 -19.21 0.56
CA ILE A 42 -7.61 -18.57 1.84
C ILE A 42 -8.50 -17.35 1.63
N GLU A 43 -8.13 -16.45 0.71
CA GLU A 43 -8.90 -15.23 0.45
C GLU A 43 -10.29 -15.51 -0.13
N PHE A 44 -10.47 -16.60 -0.89
CA PHE A 44 -11.79 -17.05 -1.34
C PHE A 44 -12.55 -17.91 -0.32
N GLY A 45 -12.00 -18.12 0.88
CA GLY A 45 -12.64 -18.93 1.92
C GLY A 45 -12.71 -20.44 1.62
N ARG A 46 -12.00 -20.91 0.59
CA ARG A 46 -11.88 -22.34 0.23
C ARG A 46 -10.94 -23.09 1.18
N GLN A 47 -10.05 -22.38 1.86
CA GLN A 47 -9.13 -22.92 2.84
C GLN A 47 -9.08 -22.02 4.07
N ARG A 48 -8.95 -22.60 5.27
CA ARG A 48 -8.64 -21.84 6.48
C ARG A 48 -7.15 -21.49 6.53
N MET A 49 -6.82 -20.38 7.19
CA MET A 49 -5.45 -20.10 7.61
C MET A 49 -5.06 -21.11 8.68
N ARG A 50 -3.93 -21.81 8.48
CA ARG A 50 -3.29 -22.64 9.49
C ARG A 50 -2.37 -21.79 10.36
N ASP A 51 -1.95 -22.34 11.49
CA ASP A 51 -1.01 -21.68 12.40
C ASP A 51 0.28 -21.25 11.67
N GLU A 52 0.84 -22.12 10.81
CA GLU A 52 2.00 -21.78 9.95
C GLU A 52 1.73 -20.61 8.98
N ASP A 53 0.49 -20.44 8.51
CA ASP A 53 0.13 -19.33 7.62
C ASP A 53 0.08 -18.02 8.42
N PHE A 54 -0.41 -18.07 9.68
CA PHE A 54 -0.37 -16.93 10.59
C PHE A 54 1.07 -16.55 10.95
N GLU A 55 1.90 -17.52 11.31
CA GLU A 55 3.32 -17.28 11.64
C GLU A 55 4.04 -16.56 10.51
N LYS A 56 3.85 -17.02 9.28
CA LYS A 56 4.43 -16.41 8.07
C LYS A 56 3.99 -14.96 7.86
N VAL A 57 2.69 -14.70 7.91
CA VAL A 57 2.14 -13.36 7.67
C VAL A 57 2.53 -12.40 8.80
N CYS A 58 2.37 -12.82 10.06
CA CYS A 58 2.66 -11.99 11.22
C CYS A 58 4.16 -11.76 11.43
N SER A 59 5.04 -12.64 10.93
CA SER A 59 6.50 -12.40 10.96
C SER A 59 6.93 -11.30 9.99
N VAL A 60 6.22 -11.14 8.87
CA VAL A 60 6.50 -10.08 7.88
C VAL A 60 5.77 -8.78 8.21
N TYR A 61 4.55 -8.88 8.72
CA TYR A 61 3.70 -7.74 9.07
C TYR A 61 3.31 -7.78 10.56
N PRO A 62 4.28 -7.59 11.49
CA PRO A 62 4.02 -7.71 12.93
C PRO A 62 2.97 -6.72 13.41
N ASP A 63 2.90 -5.52 12.83
CA ASP A 63 1.93 -4.49 13.18
C ASP A 63 0.47 -4.90 12.90
N PHE A 64 0.29 -5.81 11.95
CA PHE A 64 -1.01 -6.33 11.56
C PHE A 64 -1.36 -7.64 12.29
N ALA A 65 -0.51 -8.13 13.20
CA ALA A 65 -0.73 -9.43 13.84
C ALA A 65 -2.08 -9.49 14.57
N ARG A 66 -2.45 -8.44 15.31
CA ARG A 66 -3.75 -8.38 16.02
C ARG A 66 -4.94 -8.30 15.07
N TRP A 67 -4.80 -7.52 14.00
CA TRP A 67 -5.81 -7.45 12.94
C TRP A 67 -6.04 -8.82 12.33
N ILE A 68 -4.97 -9.44 11.80
CA ILE A 68 -4.99 -10.74 11.11
C ILE A 68 -5.55 -11.86 11.99
N THR A 69 -5.19 -11.87 13.29
CA THR A 69 -5.61 -12.94 14.20
C THR A 69 -7.03 -12.76 14.74
N TYR A 70 -7.45 -11.56 15.16
CA TYR A 70 -8.76 -11.36 15.79
C TYR A 70 -9.46 -10.00 15.53
N GLU A 71 -9.13 -9.28 14.45
CA GLU A 71 -9.66 -7.92 14.17
C GLU A 71 -9.30 -6.90 15.24
N GLY A 72 -8.19 -7.14 15.94
CA GLY A 72 -7.65 -6.17 16.88
C GLY A 72 -7.06 -4.94 16.18
N PRO A 73 -6.73 -3.90 16.95
CA PRO A 73 -6.14 -2.68 16.43
C PRO A 73 -4.77 -2.98 15.80
N ILE A 74 -4.49 -2.33 14.67
CA ILE A 74 -3.16 -2.33 14.03
C ILE A 74 -2.21 -1.58 14.97
N ASP A 75 -1.07 -2.18 15.31
CA ASP A 75 -0.04 -1.48 16.07
C ASP A 75 0.54 -0.36 15.22
N SER A 76 0.49 0.87 15.72
CA SER A 76 1.15 2.00 15.09
C SER A 76 2.64 1.98 15.43
N ALA A 77 3.38 0.97 14.99
CA ALA A 77 4.82 1.08 15.02
C ALA A 77 5.24 1.95 13.83
N SER A 78 5.08 3.28 13.96
CA SER A 78 5.68 4.25 13.03
C SER A 78 5.71 3.74 11.59
N VAL A 79 4.54 3.40 11.02
CA VAL A 79 4.48 2.99 9.62
C VAL A 79 4.87 4.24 8.86
N ALA A 80 6.15 4.33 8.49
CA ALA A 80 6.59 5.12 7.37
C ALA A 80 5.88 4.48 6.17
N TRP A 81 4.63 4.87 5.97
CA TRP A 81 3.99 4.67 4.69
C TRP A 81 4.96 5.32 3.72
N GLU A 82 5.62 4.53 2.88
CA GLU A 82 6.16 5.05 1.64
C GLU A 82 4.95 5.58 0.86
N ILE A 83 4.54 6.81 1.18
CA ILE A 83 4.10 7.73 0.15
C ILE A 83 5.25 7.63 -0.85
N ALA A 84 5.01 7.02 -2.01
CA ALA A 84 6.03 6.90 -3.04
C ALA A 84 6.81 8.21 -3.09
N ASP A 85 8.15 8.17 -3.02
CA ASP A 85 9.00 9.35 -2.82
C ASP A 85 8.60 10.53 -3.75
N SER A 86 8.03 10.21 -4.93
CA SER A 86 7.41 11.13 -5.88
C SER A 86 6.17 11.89 -5.39
N ALA A 87 5.22 11.25 -4.70
CA ALA A 87 4.00 11.88 -4.19
C ALA A 87 4.27 12.78 -2.98
N GLN A 88 5.21 12.38 -2.11
CA GLN A 88 5.66 13.24 -1.02
C GLN A 88 6.41 14.45 -1.58
N SER A 89 7.29 14.24 -2.55
CA SER A 89 8.01 15.31 -3.23
C SER A 89 7.08 16.26 -3.98
N ALA A 90 6.04 15.75 -4.65
CA ALA A 90 5.03 16.56 -5.34
C ALA A 90 4.22 17.42 -4.36
N ALA A 91 3.79 16.84 -3.23
CA ALA A 91 3.09 17.58 -2.18
C ALA A 91 3.98 18.67 -1.55
N VAL A 92 5.24 18.35 -1.28
CA VAL A 92 6.23 19.31 -0.78
C VAL A 92 6.47 20.43 -1.81
N TYR A 93 6.69 20.08 -3.06
CA TYR A 93 6.85 21.06 -4.14
C TYR A 93 5.64 21.99 -4.26
N LEU A 94 4.42 21.45 -4.21
CA LEU A 94 3.19 22.22 -4.35
C LEU A 94 3.02 23.27 -3.23
N VAL A 95 3.34 22.90 -1.99
CA VAL A 95 3.30 23.82 -0.83
C VAL A 95 4.40 24.86 -0.91
N GLU A 96 5.60 24.50 -1.39
CA GLU A 96 6.70 25.46 -1.58
C GLU A 96 6.36 26.52 -2.65
N GLN A 97 5.66 26.13 -3.74
CA GLN A 97 5.20 27.06 -4.77
C GLN A 97 3.96 27.86 -4.34
N ASN A 98 3.16 27.33 -3.40
CA ASN A 98 1.92 27.96 -2.95
C ASN A 98 1.82 27.97 -1.41
N PRO A 99 2.51 28.91 -0.72
CA PRO A 99 2.50 28.98 0.74
C PRO A 99 1.12 29.15 1.38
N ALA A 100 0.14 29.70 0.64
CA ALA A 100 -1.25 29.86 1.09
C ALA A 100 -1.92 28.53 1.47
N LEU A 101 -1.43 27.40 0.95
CA LEU A 101 -1.93 26.07 1.33
C LEU A 101 -1.69 25.74 2.81
N LEU A 102 -0.78 26.45 3.48
CA LEU A 102 -0.52 26.32 4.92
C LEU A 102 -1.44 27.18 5.78
N GLU A 103 -2.30 28.05 5.22
CA GLU A 103 -3.19 28.93 6.00
C GLU A 103 -4.19 28.16 6.87
N SER A 104 -4.55 26.94 6.46
CA SER A 104 -5.41 26.04 7.23
C SER A 104 -4.63 25.17 8.25
N SER A 105 -3.30 25.27 8.26
CA SER A 105 -2.39 24.53 9.13
C SER A 105 -1.98 25.37 10.33
N SER A 106 -1.60 24.72 11.43
CA SER A 106 -1.02 25.37 12.62
C SER A 106 0.49 25.64 12.48
N LEU A 107 1.08 25.40 11.31
CA LEU A 107 2.52 25.51 11.05
C LEU A 107 2.85 26.77 10.26
N SER A 108 3.91 27.46 10.66
CA SER A 108 4.49 28.52 9.82
C SER A 108 5.23 27.94 8.61
N LEU A 109 5.40 28.75 7.56
CA LEU A 109 6.17 28.36 6.37
C LEU A 109 7.62 27.96 6.71
N GLU A 110 8.24 28.64 7.67
CA GLU A 110 9.61 28.37 8.09
C GLU A 110 9.73 27.02 8.83
N GLU A 111 8.81 26.73 9.75
CA GLU A 111 8.77 25.44 10.45
C GLU A 111 8.48 24.28 9.49
N TRP A 112 7.60 24.52 8.51
CA TRP A 112 7.27 23.54 7.48
C TRP A 112 8.49 23.26 6.58
N ARG A 113 9.19 24.30 6.11
CA ARG A 113 10.43 24.15 5.31
C ARG A 113 11.51 23.40 6.08
N ASN A 114 11.71 23.71 7.36
CA ASN A 114 12.68 23.01 8.19
C ASN A 114 12.35 21.52 8.35
N ARG A 115 11.06 21.18 8.45
CA ARG A 115 10.61 19.78 8.53
C ARG A 115 10.81 19.00 7.21
N HIS A 116 10.73 19.67 6.07
CA HIS A 116 10.84 19.06 4.74
C HIS A 116 12.16 19.38 4.02
N HIS A 117 13.16 19.86 4.76
CA HIS A 117 14.45 20.32 4.24
C HIS A 117 15.09 19.32 3.27
N ASP A 118 15.18 18.05 3.65
CA ASP A 118 15.87 17.03 2.84
C ASP A 118 15.13 16.71 1.53
N VAL A 119 13.80 16.85 1.50
CA VAL A 119 13.00 16.70 0.27
C VAL A 119 13.21 17.91 -0.64
N LEU A 120 13.25 19.12 -0.09
CA LEU A 120 13.50 20.35 -0.83
C LEU A 120 14.91 20.38 -1.44
N GLU A 121 15.92 19.91 -0.70
CA GLU A 121 17.29 19.80 -1.21
C GLU A 121 17.40 18.78 -2.35
N ARG A 122 16.73 17.63 -2.24
CA ARG A 122 16.65 16.65 -3.33
C ARG A 122 16.01 17.25 -4.59
N LEU A 123 14.87 17.93 -4.44
CA LEU A 123 14.18 18.60 -5.56
C LEU A 123 15.02 19.70 -6.21
N ARG A 124 15.83 20.43 -5.44
CA ARG A 124 16.76 21.45 -5.97
C ARG A 124 17.91 20.84 -6.78
N GLN A 125 18.29 19.60 -6.48
CA GLN A 125 19.39 18.89 -7.15
C GLN A 125 18.94 18.14 -8.43
N GLU A 126 17.63 18.00 -8.68
CA GLU A 126 17.06 17.39 -9.90
C GLU A 126 16.42 18.44 -10.83
N PRO A 127 17.21 19.18 -11.65
CA PRO A 127 16.64 20.08 -12.64
C PRO A 127 16.09 19.26 -13.83
N GLY A 128 14.77 19.11 -13.89
CA GLY A 128 14.06 18.73 -15.11
C GLY A 128 13.47 17.31 -15.11
N ARG A 129 12.23 17.19 -14.66
CA ARG A 129 11.34 16.12 -15.12
C ARG A 129 10.14 16.81 -15.77
N GLU A 130 10.21 16.97 -17.10
CA GLU A 130 9.04 17.34 -17.89
C GLU A 130 7.93 16.32 -17.60
N LEU A 131 6.73 16.85 -17.32
CA LEU A 131 5.50 16.12 -17.17
C LEU A 131 5.25 15.35 -18.49
N VAL A 132 5.55 14.06 -18.52
CA VAL A 132 5.07 13.19 -19.60
C VAL A 132 3.56 13.03 -19.42
N ALA A 133 2.82 13.68 -20.31
CA ALA A 133 1.39 13.53 -20.46
C ALA A 133 1.04 12.06 -20.69
N GLU A 134 0.03 11.59 -19.95
CA GLU A 134 -0.62 10.31 -20.17
C GLU A 134 -1.15 10.26 -21.60
N THR A 135 -0.63 9.35 -22.42
CA THR A 135 -1.34 8.90 -23.61
C THR A 135 -2.12 7.67 -23.22
N ASP A 136 -3.43 7.87 -23.07
CA ASP A 136 -4.43 6.83 -23.27
C ASP A 136 -4.16 6.15 -24.63
N ASP A 137 -3.91 4.85 -24.60
CA ASP A 137 -4.18 3.96 -25.72
C ASP A 137 -4.81 2.69 -25.10
N ASP A 138 -6.09 2.84 -24.78
CA ASP A 138 -7.06 1.78 -24.95
C ASP A 138 -7.15 1.52 -26.46
N ASP A 139 -6.68 0.37 -26.92
CA ASP A 139 -7.34 -0.37 -28.01
C ASP A 139 -7.00 -1.85 -27.88
N ASP A 140 -7.90 -2.52 -27.16
CA ASP A 140 -8.16 -3.94 -27.18
C ASP A 140 -8.96 -4.25 -28.46
N GLU A 141 -8.32 -4.84 -29.48
CA GLU A 141 -9.02 -5.66 -30.48
C GLU A 141 -8.36 -7.04 -30.62
N SER A 142 -8.99 -7.95 -29.91
CA SER A 142 -9.12 -9.41 -30.07
C SER A 142 -9.12 -9.99 -31.50
N GLU A 143 -8.68 -11.25 -31.56
CA GLU A 143 -9.05 -12.34 -32.51
C GLU A 143 -8.41 -12.28 -33.93
N GLU A 144 -8.03 -13.36 -34.62
CA GLU A 144 -8.30 -14.79 -34.47
C GLU A 144 -7.25 -15.61 -35.28
N GLU A 145 -7.12 -16.87 -34.87
CA GLU A 145 -6.35 -17.98 -35.42
C GLU A 145 -6.77 -18.36 -36.85
N THR A 146 -5.84 -18.49 -37.80
CA THR A 146 -5.94 -19.52 -38.86
C THR A 146 -4.60 -20.19 -39.15
N ARG A 147 -4.70 -21.50 -39.34
CA ARG A 147 -3.69 -22.55 -39.35
C ARG A 147 -3.34 -22.93 -40.79
N ASP A 148 -2.05 -23.11 -41.08
CA ASP A 148 -1.55 -23.77 -42.31
C ASP A 148 -1.84 -25.28 -42.33
#